data_AF-A0A6A4EIM7-F1
#
_entry.id   AF-A0A6A4EIM7-F1
#
_cell.length_a   1.000
_cell.length_b   1.000
_cell.length_c   1.000
_cell.angle_alpha   90.00
_cell.angle_beta   90.00
_cell.angle_gamma   90.00
#
_symmetry.space_group_name_H-M   'P 1'
#
loop_
_entity.id
_entity.type
_entity.pdbx_description
1 polymer ?
#
loop_
_entity_poly.entity_id
_entity_poly.type
_entity_poly.pdbx_seq_one_letter_code
_entity_poly.pdbx_strand_id
1 'polypeptide(L)'
;MLYRAIPPTWLSDASIRALCVRLTHDFPSCRFAGFQDAVPHKTRTRRSSAAPVSREIQDRVFQQVAEEGVECVLLPLNFHNTHWCCLVVVVSTQRIFYYDPLNQAVHLKAANAIAQHLKISGLQAYDVAAQNNPIQFDAFSCGIYVCWMFIRHVVRGPPLDMSANALPRRRFELFFYLLSGRLLTREEAEQHEAEAAEEDEKMPAPPAASNADEEEDVPLTQVAK
;
A
#
# COMPACT_ATOMS: atom_id res chain seq x y z
N MET A 1 3.40 25.82 4.16
CA MET A 1 2.54 24.62 4.03
C MET A 1 2.46 23.77 5.31
N LEU A 2 3.45 23.77 6.21
CA LEU A 2 3.55 22.86 7.36
C LEU A 2 2.38 22.90 8.38
N TYR A 3 1.71 24.04 8.59
CA TYR A 3 0.69 24.17 9.64
C TYR A 3 -0.71 23.62 9.28
N ARG A 4 -0.90 23.12 8.05
CA ARG A 4 -2.20 22.65 7.54
C ARG A 4 -2.35 21.12 7.52
N ALA A 5 -1.56 20.43 8.33
CA ALA A 5 -1.60 18.98 8.49
C ALA A 5 -2.37 18.51 9.74
N ILE A 6 -2.79 19.47 10.56
CA ILE A 6 -3.52 19.21 11.80
C ILE A 6 -4.95 18.80 11.40
N PRO A 7 -5.47 17.67 11.90
CA PRO A 7 -6.89 17.33 11.74
C PRO A 7 -7.78 18.50 12.13
N PRO A 8 -8.84 18.82 11.36
CA PRO A 8 -9.42 18.06 10.26
C PRO A 8 -9.00 18.58 8.86
N THR A 9 -7.69 18.70 8.58
CA THR A 9 -7.25 19.20 7.26
C THR A 9 -6.99 18.08 6.25
N TRP A 10 -7.52 18.29 5.05
CA TRP A 10 -7.34 17.45 3.87
C TRP A 10 -5.92 17.59 3.33
N LEU A 11 -5.31 16.51 2.87
CA LEU A 11 -4.09 16.65 2.07
C LEU A 11 -4.41 17.32 0.73
N SER A 12 -3.59 18.30 0.38
CA SER A 12 -3.67 18.99 -0.91
C SER A 12 -3.04 18.15 -2.03
N ASP A 13 -3.38 18.47 -3.28
CA ASP A 13 -2.72 17.98 -4.48
C ASP A 13 -1.19 18.13 -4.40
N ALA A 14 -0.71 19.25 -3.84
CA ALA A 14 0.72 19.48 -3.68
C ALA A 14 1.37 18.45 -2.74
N SER A 15 0.68 18.04 -1.67
CA SER A 15 1.18 17.04 -0.72
C SER A 15 1.26 15.65 -1.34
N ILE A 16 0.20 15.22 -2.05
CA ILE A 16 0.17 13.93 -2.73
C ILE A 16 1.19 13.90 -3.87
N ARG A 17 1.30 14.99 -4.65
CA ARG A 17 2.33 15.13 -5.69
C ARG A 17 3.73 15.03 -5.09
N ALA A 18 3.99 15.74 -3.99
CA ALA A 18 5.29 15.71 -3.32
C ALA A 18 5.65 14.27 -2.89
N LEU A 19 4.68 13.51 -2.38
CA LEU A 19 4.89 12.10 -2.06
C LEU A 19 5.23 11.29 -3.30
N CYS A 20 4.42 11.38 -4.36
CA CYS A 20 4.65 10.60 -5.57
C CYS A 20 6.03 10.91 -6.17
N VAL A 21 6.42 12.19 -6.24
CA VAL A 21 7.74 12.61 -6.71
C VAL A 21 8.86 12.05 -5.82
N ARG A 22 8.70 12.11 -4.49
CA ARG A 22 9.66 11.54 -3.55
C ARG A 22 9.82 10.02 -3.75
N LEU A 23 8.71 9.29 -3.85
CA LEU A 23 8.73 7.85 -4.14
C LEU A 23 9.45 7.53 -5.46
N THR A 24 9.19 8.30 -6.53
CA THR A 24 9.89 8.09 -7.82
C THR A 24 11.38 8.40 -7.76
N HIS A 25 11.80 9.30 -6.86
CA HIS A 25 13.20 9.63 -6.65
C HIS A 25 13.91 8.53 -5.85
N ASP A 26 13.30 8.09 -4.75
CA ASP A 26 13.92 7.13 -3.82
C ASP A 26 13.83 5.68 -4.35
N PHE A 27 12.83 5.38 -5.18
CA PHE A 27 12.59 4.06 -5.76
C PHE A 27 12.52 4.17 -7.29
N PRO A 28 13.64 3.94 -8.01
CA PRO A 28 13.72 4.05 -9.46
C PRO A 28 12.79 3.10 -10.23
N SER A 29 12.24 2.06 -9.59
CA SER A 29 11.23 1.17 -10.17
C SER A 29 9.80 1.73 -10.10
N CYS A 30 9.59 2.89 -9.48
CA CYS A 30 8.30 3.54 -9.34
C CYS A 30 8.11 4.68 -10.35
N ARG A 31 6.90 4.85 -10.89
CA ARG A 31 6.53 5.99 -11.73
C ARG A 31 5.26 6.68 -11.21
N PHE A 32 5.18 7.99 -11.43
CA PHE A 32 4.00 8.80 -11.17
C PHE A 32 3.36 9.22 -12.49
N ALA A 33 2.10 8.82 -12.71
CA ALA A 33 1.38 9.13 -13.95
C ALA A 33 0.80 10.56 -13.98
N GLY A 34 0.81 11.29 -12.86
CA GLY A 34 0.06 12.54 -12.73
C GLY A 34 -1.30 12.32 -12.07
N PHE A 35 -2.12 13.36 -12.01
CA PHE A 35 -3.47 13.29 -11.45
C PHE A 35 -4.49 12.99 -12.53
N GLN A 36 -5.46 12.12 -12.22
CA GLN A 36 -6.65 11.94 -13.05
C GLN A 36 -7.86 12.51 -12.31
N ASP A 37 -8.54 13.45 -12.95
CA ASP A 37 -9.84 13.93 -12.46
C ASP A 37 -10.88 12.82 -12.62
N ALA A 38 -11.62 12.56 -11.56
CA ALA A 38 -12.63 11.52 -11.52
C ALA A 38 -14.00 12.09 -11.16
N VAL A 39 -15.05 11.51 -11.75
CA VAL A 39 -16.43 11.89 -11.47
C VAL A 39 -17.10 10.74 -10.72
N PRO A 40 -17.80 11.01 -9.60
CA PRO A 40 -18.52 9.95 -8.89
C PRO A 40 -19.53 9.28 -9.83
N HIS A 41 -19.62 7.96 -9.76
CA HIS A 41 -20.54 7.23 -10.62
C HIS A 41 -22.00 7.54 -10.24
N LYS A 42 -22.74 8.23 -11.11
CA LYS A 42 -24.17 8.51 -10.92
C LYS A 42 -25.02 7.32 -11.39
N THR A 43 -25.93 6.87 -10.54
CA THR A 43 -26.95 5.87 -10.91
C THR A 43 -27.94 6.55 -11.87
N ARG A 44 -27.78 6.33 -13.17
CA ARG A 44 -28.72 6.71 -14.24
C ARG A 44 -28.73 8.19 -14.65
N THR A 45 -27.94 8.52 -15.66
CA THR A 45 -28.26 9.49 -16.73
C THR A 45 -27.26 9.30 -17.88
N ARG A 46 -27.76 9.40 -19.12
CA ARG A 46 -27.09 9.25 -20.44
C ARG A 46 -25.59 8.89 -20.40
N ARG A 47 -25.22 7.74 -20.99
CA ARG A 47 -23.81 7.36 -21.28
C ARG A 47 -23.10 8.57 -21.89
N SER A 48 -22.27 9.24 -21.09
CA SER A 48 -21.27 10.14 -21.63
C SER A 48 -20.33 9.28 -22.45
N SER A 49 -20.13 9.63 -23.73
CA SER A 49 -19.16 8.96 -24.61
C SER A 49 -17.73 9.35 -24.29
N ALA A 50 -17.50 10.24 -23.33
CA ALA A 50 -16.16 10.62 -22.90
C ALA A 50 -15.50 9.45 -22.16
N ALA A 51 -14.26 9.15 -22.53
CA ALA A 51 -13.44 8.18 -21.83
C ALA A 51 -13.31 8.58 -20.34
N PRO A 52 -13.33 7.62 -19.41
CA PRO A 52 -13.22 7.91 -17.98
C PRO A 52 -11.81 8.36 -17.57
N VAL A 53 -10.84 8.27 -18.48
CA VAL A 53 -9.44 8.67 -18.31
C VAL A 53 -9.09 9.67 -19.39
N SER A 54 -8.32 10.70 -19.05
CA SER A 54 -7.75 11.62 -20.04
C SER A 54 -6.72 10.90 -20.91
N ARG A 55 -6.62 11.28 -22.18
CA ARG A 55 -5.72 10.61 -23.12
C ARG A 55 -4.26 10.79 -22.71
N GLU A 56 -3.92 11.96 -22.19
CA GLU A 56 -2.57 12.30 -21.73
C GLU A 56 -2.13 11.40 -20.56
N ILE A 57 -3.02 11.14 -19.61
CA ILE A 57 -2.75 10.23 -18.49
C ILE A 57 -2.70 8.78 -18.97
N GLN A 58 -3.62 8.38 -19.85
CA GLN A 58 -3.64 7.04 -20.42
C GLN A 58 -2.34 6.70 -21.15
N ASP A 59 -1.93 7.55 -22.09
CA ASP A 59 -0.71 7.36 -22.88
C ASP A 59 0.52 7.31 -21.97
N ARG A 60 0.56 8.16 -20.93
CA ARG A 60 1.65 8.14 -19.94
C ARG A 60 1.68 6.87 -19.11
N VAL A 61 0.54 6.36 -18.64
CA VAL A 61 0.48 5.08 -17.92
C VAL A 61 1.03 3.96 -18.79
N PHE A 62 0.61 3.89 -20.06
CA PHE A 62 1.09 2.84 -20.97
C PHE A 62 2.59 2.95 -21.25
N GLN A 63 3.09 4.16 -21.48
CA GLN A 63 4.51 4.41 -21.66
C GLN A 63 5.33 3.98 -20.43
N GLN A 64 4.88 4.34 -19.23
CA GLN A 64 5.57 4.03 -17.97
C GLN A 64 5.54 2.53 -17.64
N VAL A 65 4.43 1.85 -17.94
CA VAL A 65 4.32 0.39 -17.75
C VAL A 65 5.25 -0.39 -18.68
N ALA A 66 5.49 0.11 -19.89
CA ALA A 66 6.38 -0.52 -20.86
C ALA A 66 7.87 -0.24 -20.61
N GLU A 67 8.19 0.66 -19.68
CA GLU A 67 9.57 1.05 -19.38
C GLU A 67 10.29 -0.05 -18.61
N GLU A 68 11.52 -0.36 -19.04
CA GLU A 68 12.35 -1.38 -18.40
C GLU A 68 12.66 -1.01 -16.95
N GLY A 69 12.55 -1.99 -16.04
CA GLY A 69 12.81 -1.81 -14.62
C GLY A 69 11.68 -1.15 -13.82
N VAL A 70 10.58 -0.73 -14.46
CA VAL A 70 9.39 -0.24 -13.74
C VAL A 70 8.60 -1.40 -13.15
N GLU A 71 8.41 -1.36 -11.83
CA GLU A 71 7.60 -2.33 -11.09
C GLU A 71 6.22 -1.78 -10.73
N CYS A 72 6.08 -0.45 -10.60
CA CYS A 72 4.87 0.18 -10.07
C CYS A 72 4.58 1.55 -10.69
N VAL A 73 3.34 1.80 -11.11
CA VAL A 73 2.85 3.11 -11.58
C VAL A 73 1.73 3.62 -10.67
N LEU A 74 1.91 4.82 -10.12
CA LEU A 74 1.00 5.47 -9.19
C LEU A 74 0.08 6.44 -9.92
N LEU A 75 -1.22 6.30 -9.71
CA LEU A 75 -2.24 7.17 -10.31
C LEU A 75 -3.27 7.61 -9.24
N PRO A 76 -3.08 8.80 -8.63
CA PRO A 76 -4.06 9.37 -7.74
C PRO A 76 -5.27 9.90 -8.53
N LEU A 77 -6.47 9.63 -8.00
CA LEU A 77 -7.74 10.05 -8.56
C LEU A 77 -8.33 11.18 -7.72
N ASN A 78 -8.57 12.33 -8.34
CA ASN A 78 -9.12 13.49 -7.67
C ASN A 78 -10.62 13.65 -8.01
N PHE A 79 -11.49 13.55 -7.01
CA PHE A 79 -12.90 13.84 -7.18
C PHE A 79 -13.17 15.29 -6.79
N HIS A 80 -12.84 16.21 -7.70
CA HIS A 80 -13.12 17.65 -7.58
C HIS A 80 -12.60 18.31 -6.28
N ASN A 81 -11.41 17.93 -5.82
CA ASN A 81 -10.78 18.40 -4.58
C ASN A 81 -11.57 18.08 -3.30
N THR A 82 -12.55 17.18 -3.35
CA THR A 82 -13.36 16.77 -2.19
C THR A 82 -13.20 15.31 -1.82
N HIS A 83 -12.46 14.51 -2.58
CA HIS A 83 -12.16 13.12 -2.22
C HIS A 83 -10.98 12.59 -3.04
N TRP A 84 -10.18 11.73 -2.41
CA TRP A 84 -9.04 11.08 -3.03
C TRP A 84 -9.24 9.57 -3.06
N CYS A 85 -9.12 9.00 -4.25
CA CYS A 85 -8.92 7.57 -4.46
C CYS A 85 -7.58 7.36 -5.17
N CYS A 86 -7.21 6.12 -5.46
CA CYS A 86 -6.08 5.87 -6.32
C CYS A 86 -6.20 4.56 -7.09
N LEU A 87 -5.40 4.51 -8.16
CA LEU A 87 -4.99 3.28 -8.81
C LEU A 87 -3.50 3.05 -8.58
N VAL A 88 -3.13 1.78 -8.53
CA VAL A 88 -1.74 1.33 -8.55
C VAL A 88 -1.61 0.23 -9.60
N VAL A 89 -0.81 0.46 -10.62
CA VAL A 89 -0.48 -0.57 -11.62
C VAL A 89 0.81 -1.24 -11.21
N VAL A 90 0.74 -2.50 -10.79
CA VAL A 90 1.87 -3.32 -10.41
C VAL A 90 2.27 -4.17 -11.62
N VAL A 91 3.38 -3.80 -12.25
CA VAL A 91 3.87 -4.37 -13.51
C VAL A 91 4.31 -5.82 -13.31
N SER A 92 5.05 -6.08 -12.23
CA SER A 92 5.60 -7.41 -11.93
C SER A 92 4.55 -8.51 -11.79
N THR A 93 3.38 -8.18 -11.24
CA THR A 93 2.26 -9.12 -11.10
C THR A 93 1.17 -8.93 -12.14
N GLN A 94 1.35 -8.01 -13.08
CA GLN A 94 0.32 -7.61 -14.05
C GLN A 94 -1.04 -7.31 -13.39
N ARG A 95 -1.05 -6.44 -12.37
CA ARG A 95 -2.29 -6.08 -11.65
C ARG A 95 -2.53 -4.58 -11.63
N ILE A 96 -3.79 -4.19 -11.78
CA ILE A 96 -4.29 -2.83 -11.57
C ILE A 96 -5.16 -2.86 -10.32
N PHE A 97 -4.64 -2.30 -9.24
CA PHE A 97 -5.40 -2.09 -8.02
C PHE A 97 -6.16 -0.78 -8.09
N TYR A 98 -7.42 -0.78 -7.67
CA TYR A 98 -8.17 0.45 -7.42
C TYR A 98 -8.59 0.50 -5.95
N TYR A 99 -8.52 1.68 -5.36
CA TYR A 99 -8.69 1.87 -3.93
C TYR A 99 -9.47 3.14 -3.64
N ASP A 100 -10.52 3.00 -2.84
CA ASP A 100 -11.23 4.11 -2.21
C ASP A 100 -11.09 3.97 -0.68
N PRO A 101 -10.40 4.91 0.00
CA PRO A 101 -10.32 4.93 1.45
C PRO A 101 -11.66 4.88 2.17
N LEU A 102 -12.72 5.47 1.59
CA LEU A 102 -14.07 5.47 2.19
C LEU A 102 -14.89 4.23 1.83
N ASN A 103 -14.38 3.38 0.93
CA ASN A 103 -15.10 2.22 0.41
C ASN A 103 -16.53 2.57 -0.08
N GLN A 104 -16.73 3.78 -0.60
CA GLN A 104 -18.01 4.30 -1.04
C GLN A 104 -18.30 3.84 -2.46
N ALA A 105 -19.47 3.22 -2.65
CA ALA A 105 -19.84 2.59 -3.92
C ALA A 105 -19.74 3.54 -5.14
N VAL A 106 -20.00 4.83 -4.97
CA VAL A 106 -19.96 5.81 -6.07
C VAL A 106 -18.53 6.09 -6.56
N HIS A 107 -17.55 6.14 -5.65
CA HIS A 107 -16.15 6.38 -5.97
C HIS A 107 -15.46 5.09 -6.41
N LEU A 108 -15.74 3.97 -5.73
CA LEU A 108 -15.24 2.65 -6.14
C LEU A 108 -15.66 2.28 -7.55
N LYS A 109 -16.93 2.50 -7.92
CA LYS A 109 -17.40 2.23 -9.29
C LYS A 109 -16.68 3.10 -10.31
N ALA A 110 -16.40 4.37 -9.99
CA ALA A 110 -15.66 5.26 -10.86
C ALA A 110 -14.19 4.82 -11.01
N ALA A 111 -13.52 4.48 -9.90
CA ALA A 111 -12.15 3.98 -9.90
C ALA A 111 -12.02 2.64 -10.65
N ASN A 112 -12.98 1.73 -10.46
CA ASN A 112 -13.05 0.49 -11.23
C ASN A 112 -13.28 0.76 -12.72
N ALA A 113 -14.17 1.69 -13.09
CA ALA A 113 -14.38 2.05 -14.50
C ALA A 113 -13.10 2.59 -15.17
N ILE A 114 -12.32 3.40 -14.45
CA ILE A 114 -11.01 3.88 -14.88
C ILE A 114 -10.01 2.71 -15.03
N ALA A 115 -9.93 1.82 -14.04
CA ALA A 115 -9.03 0.66 -14.09
C ALA A 115 -9.38 -0.30 -15.24
N GLN A 116 -10.66 -0.58 -15.44
CA GLN A 116 -11.15 -1.41 -16.54
C GLN A 116 -10.86 -0.76 -17.89
N HIS A 117 -10.99 0.57 -18.00
CA HIS A 117 -10.65 1.29 -19.22
C HIS A 117 -9.17 1.11 -19.59
N LEU A 118 -8.26 1.27 -18.62
CA LEU A 118 -6.82 1.03 -18.85
C LEU A 118 -6.55 -0.42 -19.27
N LYS A 119 -7.20 -1.40 -18.63
CA LYS A 119 -7.12 -2.82 -19.01
C LYS A 119 -7.51 -3.04 -20.47
N ILE A 120 -8.72 -2.65 -20.86
CA ILE A 120 -9.23 -2.94 -22.22
C ILE A 120 -8.48 -2.18 -23.32
N SER A 121 -7.95 -0.99 -23.01
CA SER A 121 -7.36 -0.09 -24.00
C SER A 121 -5.85 -0.28 -24.23
N GLY A 122 -5.15 -1.03 -23.38
CA GLY A 122 -3.70 -1.25 -23.57
C GLY A 122 -3.03 -2.19 -22.57
N LEU A 123 -3.69 -2.52 -21.47
CA LEU A 123 -3.17 -3.43 -20.44
C LEU A 123 -3.98 -4.72 -20.37
N GLN A 124 -4.30 -5.35 -21.51
CA GLN A 124 -5.28 -6.44 -21.57
C GLN A 124 -4.87 -7.68 -20.75
N ALA A 125 -3.55 -7.91 -20.62
CA ALA A 125 -2.98 -8.99 -19.81
C ALA A 125 -3.11 -8.75 -18.30
N TYR A 126 -3.45 -7.54 -17.86
CA TYR A 126 -3.49 -7.19 -16.45
C TYR A 126 -4.82 -7.56 -15.81
N ASP A 127 -4.79 -8.02 -14.57
CA ASP A 127 -5.99 -8.19 -13.75
C ASP A 127 -6.36 -6.94 -12.97
N VAL A 128 -7.66 -6.71 -12.77
CA VAL A 128 -8.17 -5.56 -12.02
C VAL A 128 -8.70 -6.04 -10.68
N ALA A 129 -8.22 -5.48 -9.58
CA ALA A 129 -8.60 -5.88 -8.23
C ALA A 129 -8.91 -4.68 -7.33
N ALA A 130 -9.98 -4.82 -6.52
CA ALA A 130 -10.30 -3.83 -5.50
C ALA A 130 -9.35 -3.96 -4.32
N GLN A 131 -8.92 -2.83 -3.76
CA GLN A 131 -8.35 -2.77 -2.42
C GLN A 131 -9.42 -2.23 -1.46
N ASN A 132 -9.60 -2.92 -0.35
CA ASN A 132 -10.59 -2.57 0.68
C ASN A 132 -9.98 -2.48 2.08
N ASN A 133 -8.65 -2.57 2.20
CA ASN A 133 -7.95 -2.47 3.47
C ASN A 133 -6.69 -1.62 3.26
N PRO A 134 -6.51 -0.52 4.02
CA PRO A 134 -7.35 -0.07 5.14
C PRO A 134 -8.57 0.77 4.72
N ILE A 135 -9.58 0.88 5.58
CA ILE A 135 -10.74 1.76 5.38
C ILE A 135 -10.62 2.94 6.34
N GLN A 136 -10.78 4.16 5.83
CA GLN A 136 -10.80 5.35 6.65
C GLN A 136 -12.09 5.43 7.47
N PHE A 137 -11.98 5.95 8.68
CA PHE A 137 -13.10 6.12 9.61
C PHE A 137 -13.55 7.59 9.76
N ASP A 138 -12.75 8.55 9.28
CA ASP A 138 -13.06 9.98 9.31
C ASP A 138 -13.39 10.52 7.90
N ALA A 139 -13.73 11.81 7.81
CA ALA A 139 -14.13 12.46 6.56
C ALA A 139 -13.01 13.22 5.84
N PHE A 140 -11.77 13.21 6.35
CA PHE A 140 -10.71 14.14 5.88
C PHE A 140 -9.32 13.48 5.71
N SER A 141 -9.20 12.19 5.99
CA SER A 141 -7.94 11.44 5.89
C SER A 141 -7.72 10.75 4.55
N CYS A 142 -8.61 10.88 3.56
CA CYS A 142 -8.52 10.13 2.28
C CYS A 142 -7.16 10.26 1.59
N GLY A 143 -6.59 11.46 1.58
CA GLY A 143 -5.24 11.67 1.05
C GLY A 143 -4.15 10.93 1.83
N ILE A 144 -4.25 10.83 3.17
CA ILE A 144 -3.31 10.07 4.00
C ILE A 144 -3.39 8.57 3.65
N TYR A 145 -4.60 8.03 3.54
CA TYR A 145 -4.81 6.64 3.17
C TYR A 145 -4.31 6.33 1.76
N VAL A 146 -4.56 7.21 0.77
CA VAL A 146 -4.00 7.09 -0.58
C VAL A 146 -2.47 7.12 -0.57
N CYS A 147 -1.88 8.04 0.20
CA CYS A 147 -0.43 8.15 0.35
C CYS A 147 0.19 6.84 0.89
N TRP A 148 -0.39 6.29 1.95
CA TRP A 148 0.08 5.02 2.52
C TRP A 148 -0.21 3.81 1.64
N MET A 149 -1.29 3.83 0.83
CA MET A 149 -1.52 2.81 -0.19
C MET A 149 -0.41 2.80 -1.24
N PHE A 150 0.05 3.98 -1.68
CA PHE A 150 1.21 4.06 -2.58
C PHE A 150 2.49 3.55 -1.92
N ILE A 151 2.79 4.01 -0.70
CA ILE A 151 3.97 3.55 0.05
C ILE A 151 3.96 2.03 0.18
N ARG A 152 2.82 1.42 0.54
CA ARG A 152 2.66 -0.04 0.67
C ARG A 152 3.03 -0.82 -0.60
N HIS A 153 2.75 -0.26 -1.78
CA HIS A 153 3.02 -0.93 -3.05
C HIS A 153 4.42 -0.66 -3.61
N VAL A 154 5.06 0.42 -3.17
CA VAL A 154 6.41 0.80 -3.63
C VAL A 154 7.48 0.28 -2.68
N VAL A 155 7.22 0.38 -1.38
CA VAL A 155 8.15 -0.01 -0.32
C VAL A 155 7.79 -1.40 0.16
N ARG A 156 8.72 -2.35 0.02
CA ARG A 156 8.57 -3.69 0.60
C ARG A 156 8.60 -3.60 2.12
N GLY A 157 7.69 -4.30 2.77
CA GLY A 157 7.62 -4.35 4.22
C GLY A 157 6.29 -4.91 4.72
N PRO A 158 6.17 -5.12 6.04
CA PRO A 158 4.94 -5.61 6.64
C PRO A 158 3.80 -4.58 6.51
N PRO A 159 2.53 -5.04 6.53
CA PRO A 159 1.39 -4.14 6.63
C PRO A 159 1.49 -3.23 7.86
N LEU A 160 1.26 -1.94 7.66
CA LEU A 160 1.26 -0.96 8.75
C LEU A 160 -0.12 -0.81 9.38
N ASP A 161 -0.14 -0.54 10.68
CA ASP A 161 -1.37 -0.18 11.38
C ASP A 161 -1.87 1.19 10.90
N MET A 162 -3.07 1.17 10.32
CA MET A 162 -3.81 2.32 9.79
C MET A 162 -5.14 2.53 10.55
N SER A 163 -5.20 2.05 11.79
CA SER A 163 -6.29 2.29 12.74
C SER A 163 -6.40 3.76 13.14
N ALA A 164 -7.51 4.11 13.80
CA ALA A 164 -7.71 5.48 14.29
C ALA A 164 -6.67 5.94 15.29
N ASN A 165 -6.20 5.03 16.15
CA ASN A 165 -5.21 5.34 17.16
C ASN A 165 -3.82 5.57 16.55
N ALA A 166 -3.50 4.87 15.45
CA ALA A 166 -2.24 5.04 14.75
C ALA A 166 -2.20 6.26 13.82
N LEU A 167 -3.36 6.80 13.41
CA LEU A 167 -3.42 7.84 12.37
C LEU A 167 -2.61 9.12 12.69
N PRO A 168 -2.56 9.64 13.94
CA PRO A 168 -1.66 10.74 14.28
C PRO A 168 -0.18 10.43 14.00
N ARG A 169 0.26 9.21 14.33
CA ARG A 169 1.62 8.72 14.04
C ARG A 169 1.83 8.59 12.53
N ARG A 170 0.88 8.01 11.79
CA ARG A 170 0.95 7.85 10.32
C ARG A 170 0.98 9.18 9.59
N ARG A 171 0.31 10.21 10.12
CA ARG A 171 0.44 11.58 9.63
C ARG A 171 1.86 12.08 9.85
N PHE A 172 2.36 12.03 11.10
CA PHE A 172 3.71 12.47 11.43
C PHE A 172 4.78 11.81 10.54
N GLU A 173 4.75 10.48 10.43
CA GLU A 173 5.70 9.71 9.62
C GLU A 173 5.63 10.08 8.14
N LEU A 174 4.43 10.29 7.58
CA LEU A 174 4.28 10.75 6.21
C LEU A 174 4.92 12.13 6.02
N PHE A 175 4.71 13.07 6.95
CA PHE A 175 5.35 14.39 6.90
C PHE A 175 6.87 14.29 7.07
N PHE A 176 7.33 13.46 7.99
CA PHE A 176 8.75 13.22 8.21
C PHE A 176 9.41 12.67 6.94
N TYR A 177 8.76 11.71 6.27
CA TYR A 177 9.24 11.16 5.00
C TYR A 177 9.30 12.23 3.90
N LEU A 178 8.26 13.04 3.75
CA LEU A 178 8.26 14.13 2.77
C LEU A 178 9.42 15.11 2.97
N LEU A 179 9.76 15.42 4.23
CA LEU A 179 10.82 16.36 4.58
C LEU A 179 12.23 15.76 4.48
N SER A 180 12.40 14.51 4.89
CA SER A 180 13.72 13.90 5.08
C SER A 180 14.10 12.84 4.04
N GLY A 181 13.13 12.28 3.32
CA GLY A 181 13.32 11.09 2.48
C GLY A 181 13.50 9.79 3.29
N ARG A 182 13.39 9.84 4.62
CA ARG A 182 13.53 8.66 5.49
C ARG A 182 12.17 8.12 5.91
N LEU A 183 11.96 6.82 5.71
CA LEU A 183 10.73 6.13 6.07
C LEU A 183 10.94 5.37 7.39
N LEU A 184 10.54 5.97 8.51
CA LEU A 184 10.77 5.40 9.85
C LEU A 184 10.26 3.96 9.99
N THR A 185 9.14 3.64 9.36
CA THR A 185 8.55 2.30 9.41
C THR A 185 9.39 1.22 8.75
N ARG A 186 10.20 1.61 7.76
CA ARG A 186 11.14 0.71 7.10
C ARG A 186 12.38 0.51 7.97
N GLU A 187 12.89 1.59 8.58
CA GLU A 187 14.03 1.52 9.50
C GLU A 187 13.71 0.61 10.70
N GLU A 188 12.51 0.73 11.28
CA GLU A 188 12.04 -0.15 12.37
C GLU A 188 11.94 -1.62 11.91
N ALA A 189 11.45 -1.87 10.68
CA ALA A 189 11.35 -3.23 10.14
C ALA A 189 12.73 -3.86 9.89
N GLU A 190 13.66 -3.11 9.29
CA GLU A 190 15.04 -3.57 9.05
C GLU A 190 15.79 -3.83 10.37
N GLN A 191 15.53 -3.05 11.43
CA GLN A 191 16.09 -3.29 12.77
C GLN A 191 15.54 -4.57 13.40
N HIS A 192 14.23 -4.79 13.39
CA HIS A 192 13.65 -6.02 13.94
C HIS A 192 14.07 -7.27 13.16
N GLU A 193 14.22 -7.19 11.83
CA GLU A 193 14.72 -8.30 11.01
C GLU A 193 16.19 -8.63 11.34
N ALA A 194 17.03 -7.61 11.59
CA ALA A 194 18.40 -7.81 12.01
C ALA A 194 18.50 -8.44 13.42
N GLU A 195 17.70 -7.96 14.37
CA GLU A 195 17.65 -8.51 15.74
C GLU A 195 17.17 -9.98 15.74
N ALA A 196 16.14 -10.32 14.96
CA ALA A 196 15.66 -11.69 14.84
C ALA A 196 16.69 -12.64 14.21
N ALA A 197 17.46 -12.17 13.21
CA ALA A 197 18.53 -12.95 12.60
C ALA A 197 19.68 -13.22 13.59
N GLU A 198 20.02 -12.24 14.45
CA GLU A 198 21.01 -12.42 15.51
C GLU A 198 20.54 -13.41 16.60
N GLU A 199 19.24 -13.42 16.94
CA GLU A 199 18.66 -14.38 17.89
C GLU A 199 18.64 -15.82 17.34
N ASP A 200 18.28 -16.00 16.06
CA ASP A 200 18.29 -17.31 15.38
C ASP A 200 19.71 -17.88 15.26
N GLU A 201 20.72 -17.05 15.01
CA GLU A 201 22.13 -17.48 14.97
C GLU A 201 22.65 -17.93 16.34
N LYS A 202 22.00 -17.48 17.43
CA LYS A 202 22.42 -17.74 18.80
C LYS A 202 21.72 -18.93 19.47
N MET A 203 20.76 -19.57 18.79
CA MET A 203 20.13 -20.78 19.31
C MET A 203 21.11 -21.97 19.25
N PRO A 204 21.49 -22.58 20.40
CA PRO A 204 22.33 -23.77 20.39
C PRO A 204 21.55 -24.95 19.80
N ALA A 205 22.22 -25.75 18.96
CA ALA A 205 21.67 -26.99 18.43
C ALA A 205 21.15 -27.88 19.57
N PRO A 206 19.99 -28.56 19.41
CA PRO A 206 19.54 -29.52 20.39
C PRO A 206 20.66 -30.55 20.61
N PRO A 207 21.01 -30.89 21.85
CA PRO A 207 22.03 -31.91 22.09
C PRO A 207 21.57 -33.20 21.40
N ALA A 208 22.41 -33.71 20.50
CA ALA A 208 22.20 -35.01 19.88
C ALA A 208 22.03 -36.03 21.01
N ALA A 209 20.91 -36.76 21.00
CA ALA A 209 20.66 -37.84 21.94
C ALA A 209 21.78 -38.87 21.82
N SER A 210 22.73 -38.83 22.75
CA SER A 210 23.66 -39.92 22.97
C SER A 210 22.91 -41.02 23.71
N ASN A 211 22.62 -42.11 23.00
CA ASN A 211 22.33 -43.39 23.63
C ASN A 211 23.53 -43.78 24.48
N ALA A 212 23.34 -43.84 25.79
CA ALA A 212 24.17 -44.60 26.70
C ALA A 212 23.26 -45.17 27.77
N ASP A 213 23.21 -46.50 27.78
CA ASP A 213 22.58 -47.35 28.79
C ASP A 213 22.98 -46.91 30.20
N GLU A 214 22.03 -46.84 31.11
CA GLU A 214 22.27 -47.09 32.53
C GLU A 214 20.96 -47.60 33.16
N GLU A 215 20.98 -48.90 33.46
CA GLU A 215 20.01 -49.60 34.29
C GLU A 215 19.93 -48.92 35.66
N GLU A 216 18.75 -48.44 36.06
CA GLU A 216 18.47 -48.22 37.49
C GLU A 216 17.33 -49.13 37.96
N ASP A 217 17.79 -50.07 38.77
CA ASP A 217 17.17 -51.10 39.59
C ASP A 217 15.84 -50.67 40.25
N VAL A 218 14.76 -51.41 39.96
CA VAL A 218 13.48 -51.26 40.66
C VAL A 218 13.37 -52.40 41.68
N PRO A 219 13.33 -52.12 43.00
CA PRO A 219 13.10 -53.18 43.98
C PRO A 219 11.62 -53.57 43.97
N LEU A 220 11.39 -54.88 43.86
CA LEU A 220 10.09 -55.55 44.01
C LEU A 220 9.60 -55.57 45.48
N THR A 221 8.35 -56.01 45.64
CA THR A 221 7.63 -56.53 46.83
C THR A 221 6.81 -55.49 47.66
N GLN A 222 5.53 -55.67 48.07
CA GLN A 222 4.63 -56.83 48.26
C GLN A 222 3.14 -56.47 48.08
N VAL A 223 2.33 -57.49 47.76
CA VAL A 223 0.87 -57.55 47.89
C VAL A 223 0.47 -58.13 49.26
N ALA A 224 -0.48 -57.50 49.96
CA ALA A 224 -1.50 -58.08 50.85
C ALA A 224 -2.40 -56.91 51.34
N LYS A 225 -3.73 -57.00 51.46
CA LYS A 225 -4.64 -58.10 51.67
C LYS A 225 -6.05 -57.69 51.23
#